data_AF-A0A1X0QWB1-F1
#
_entry.id   AF-A0A1X0QWB1-F1
#
_cell.length_a   1.000
_cell.length_b   1.000
_cell.length_c   1.000
_cell.angle_alpha   90.00
_cell.angle_beta   90.00
_cell.angle_gamma   90.00
#
_symmetry.space_group_name_H-M   'P 1'
#
loop_
_entity.id
_entity.type
_entity.pdbx_description
1 polymer ?
#
loop_
_entity_poly.entity_id
_entity_poly.type
_entity_poly.pdbx_seq_one_letter_code
_entity_poly.pdbx_strand_id
1 'polypeptide(L)'
;MLSNSPGSVGFEMAPFKLPQEYIDILGGIHGEKFAEYKALMKAAFLAVRKHSENILLLTEMMCKDSKLPCFQNGDLTVAQLRDRFQLQLTEPQAEELVDKLIMSSCCNVFTRLYDTFQYYSQASIYIKYNLGDTEQRNYREFCKSTSLFSLT
;
A
#
# COMPACT_ATOMS: atom_id res chain seq x y z
N MET A 1 -4.27 2.27 14.40
CA MET A 1 -3.61 2.62 13.13
C MET A 1 -4.64 3.47 12.40
N LEU A 2 -4.21 4.50 11.66
CA LEU A 2 -5.11 5.29 10.81
C LEU A 2 -5.53 4.46 9.58
N SER A 3 -6.16 3.31 9.82
CA SER A 3 -6.51 2.35 8.78
C SER A 3 -7.90 2.68 8.27
N ASN A 4 -7.96 3.18 7.04
CA ASN A 4 -9.19 3.30 6.25
C ASN A 4 -9.12 2.41 5.01
N SER A 5 -8.24 1.39 4.98
CA SER A 5 -8.15 0.48 3.83
C SER A 5 -9.41 -0.41 3.78
N PRO A 6 -10.21 -0.35 2.69
CA PRO A 6 -11.43 -1.13 2.60
C PRO A 6 -11.11 -2.63 2.69
N GLY A 7 -11.72 -3.29 3.67
CA GLY A 7 -11.66 -4.75 3.84
C GLY A 7 -10.64 -5.26 4.86
N SER A 8 -9.64 -4.47 5.30
CA SER A 8 -8.62 -4.88 6.28
C SER A 8 -8.04 -6.30 6.08
N VAL A 9 -8.15 -6.84 4.87
CA VAL A 9 -7.53 -8.08 4.44
C VAL A 9 -6.09 -7.70 4.13
N GLY A 10 -5.13 -8.38 4.74
CA GLY A 10 -3.68 -8.07 4.70
C GLY A 10 -3.01 -8.16 3.33
N PHE A 11 -3.69 -7.72 2.26
CA PHE A 11 -3.19 -7.57 0.90
C PHE A 11 -2.16 -6.44 0.75
N GLU A 12 -2.10 -5.50 1.69
CA GLU A 12 -1.02 -4.50 1.78
C GLU A 12 0.16 -5.04 2.61
N MET A 13 0.75 -6.16 2.18
CA MET A 13 2.01 -6.65 2.77
C MET A 13 3.22 -5.78 2.39
N ALA A 14 3.08 -4.93 1.36
CA ALA A 14 4.12 -3.98 0.98
C ALA A 14 4.15 -2.83 1.99
N PRO A 15 5.32 -2.46 2.53
CA PRO A 15 5.42 -1.37 3.50
C PRO A 15 4.91 -0.02 2.96
N PHE A 16 5.02 0.19 1.65
CA PHE A 16 4.38 1.30 0.92
C PHE A 16 4.14 0.92 -0.55
N LYS A 17 3.28 1.67 -1.25
CA LYS A 17 2.92 1.42 -2.65
C LYS A 17 4.06 1.88 -3.58
N LEU A 18 4.69 0.93 -4.27
CA LEU A 18 5.69 1.20 -5.31
C LEU A 18 5.46 0.24 -6.49
N PRO A 19 4.64 0.62 -7.48
CA PRO A 19 4.33 -0.23 -8.62
C PRO A 19 5.55 -0.46 -9.52
N GLN A 20 5.57 -1.58 -10.24
CA GLN A 20 6.65 -1.90 -11.19
C GLN A 20 6.80 -0.84 -12.28
N GLU A 21 5.70 -0.27 -12.76
CA GLU A 21 5.70 0.77 -13.80
C GLU A 21 6.53 2.00 -13.39
N TYR A 22 6.53 2.37 -12.11
CA TYR A 22 7.34 3.49 -11.61
C TYR A 22 8.82 3.14 -11.60
N ILE A 23 9.16 1.89 -11.28
CA ILE A 23 10.53 1.39 -11.32
C ILE A 23 11.03 1.36 -12.77
N ASP A 24 10.19 0.94 -13.71
CA ASP A 24 10.52 0.87 -15.13
C ASP A 24 10.77 2.28 -15.71
N ILE A 25 9.94 3.28 -15.34
CA ILE A 25 10.15 4.69 -15.72
C ILE A 25 11.47 5.24 -15.16
N LEU A 26 11.85 4.84 -13.95
CA LEU A 26 13.11 5.24 -13.31
C LEU A 26 14.35 4.50 -13.86
N GLY A 27 14.19 3.71 -14.92
CA GLY A 27 15.29 2.99 -15.57
C GLY A 27 15.63 1.65 -14.89
N GLY A 28 14.70 1.08 -14.15
CA GLY A 28 14.85 -0.20 -13.46
C GLY A 28 15.57 -0.08 -12.10
N ILE A 29 15.69 -1.20 -11.40
CA ILE A 29 16.29 -1.28 -10.05
C ILE A 29 17.76 -0.84 -10.03
N HIS A 30 18.45 -0.96 -11.17
CA HIS A 30 19.85 -0.55 -11.34
C HIS A 30 20.00 0.79 -12.07
N GLY A 31 18.91 1.49 -12.33
CA GLY A 31 18.92 2.80 -12.98
C GLY A 31 19.50 3.89 -12.07
N GLU A 32 20.21 4.85 -12.66
CA GLU A 32 20.75 6.01 -11.95
C GLU A 32 19.64 6.82 -11.26
N LYS A 33 18.48 6.97 -11.92
CA LYS A 33 17.32 7.67 -11.36
C LYS A 33 16.67 6.92 -10.21
N PHE A 34 16.72 5.60 -10.20
CA PHE A 34 16.29 4.82 -9.04
C PHE A 34 17.23 5.04 -7.85
N ALA A 35 18.55 5.11 -8.07
CA ALA A 35 19.50 5.44 -7.00
C ALA A 35 19.26 6.85 -6.42
N GLU A 36 18.99 7.83 -7.28
CA GLU A 36 18.60 9.19 -6.88
C GLU A 36 17.30 9.18 -6.05
N TYR A 37 16.28 8.44 -6.50
CA TYR A 37 15.04 8.24 -5.75
C TYR A 37 15.30 7.68 -4.35
N LYS A 38 16.14 6.64 -4.22
CA LYS A 38 16.48 6.07 -2.91
C LYS A 38 17.17 7.08 -2.00
N ALA A 39 18.09 7.88 -2.52
CA ALA A 39 18.77 8.93 -1.76
C ALA A 39 17.78 10.00 -1.27
N LEU A 40 16.88 10.45 -2.14
CA LEU A 40 15.83 11.41 -1.79
C LEU A 40 14.85 10.85 -0.75
N MET A 41 14.46 9.58 -0.86
CA MET A 41 13.59 8.93 0.13
C MET A 41 14.23 8.85 1.51
N LYS A 42 15.53 8.56 1.59
CA LYS A 42 16.29 8.58 2.85
C LYS A 42 16.32 9.99 3.46
N ALA A 43 16.66 10.99 2.65
CA ALA A 43 16.68 12.39 3.09
C ALA A 43 15.30 12.87 3.56
N ALA A 44 14.24 12.52 2.84
CA ALA A 44 12.87 12.85 3.20
C ALA A 44 12.46 12.18 4.52
N PHE A 45 12.80 10.91 4.73
CA PHE A 45 12.49 10.21 5.98
C PHE A 45 13.19 10.87 7.18
N LEU A 46 14.47 11.24 7.04
CA LEU A 46 15.20 11.96 8.08
C LEU A 46 14.61 13.36 8.35
N ALA A 47 14.21 14.09 7.30
CA ALA A 47 13.56 15.39 7.45
C ALA A 47 12.23 15.27 8.20
N VAL A 48 11.41 14.26 7.89
CA VAL A 48 10.14 14.01 8.59
C VAL A 48 10.39 13.61 10.04
N ARG A 49 11.40 12.77 10.33
CA ARG A 49 11.77 12.40 11.71
C ARG A 49 12.12 13.62 12.57
N LYS A 50 12.76 14.65 12.01
CA LYS A 50 13.06 15.90 12.75
C LYS A 50 11.80 16.65 13.19
N HIS A 51 10.69 16.46 12.49
CA HIS A 51 9.41 17.12 12.78
C HIS A 51 8.34 16.15 13.31
N SER A 52 8.73 14.94 13.76
CA SER A 52 7.80 13.89 14.18
C SER A 52 6.90 14.33 15.33
N GLU A 53 7.45 15.03 16.33
CA GLU A 53 6.66 15.47 17.50
C GLU A 53 5.55 16.46 17.12
N ASN A 54 5.79 17.33 16.13
CA ASN A 54 4.76 18.25 15.63
C ASN A 54 3.62 17.49 14.93
N ILE A 55 3.97 16.45 14.17
CA ILE A 55 2.98 15.60 13.47
C ILE A 55 2.18 14.77 14.49
N LEU A 56 2.85 14.24 15.51
CA LEU A 56 2.21 13.48 16.59
C LEU A 56 1.24 14.36 17.39
N LEU A 57 1.68 15.56 17.79
CA LEU A 57 0.85 16.52 18.52
C LEU A 57 -0.39 16.93 17.71
N LEU A 58 -0.23 17.21 16.41
CA LEU A 58 -1.35 17.50 15.54
C LEU A 58 -2.35 16.34 15.49
N THR A 59 -1.85 15.12 15.35
CA THR A 59 -2.67 13.91 15.28
C THR A 59 -3.41 13.67 16.61
N GLU A 60 -2.76 13.91 17.75
CA GLU A 60 -3.34 13.80 19.08
C GLU A 60 -4.50 14.80 19.26
N MET A 61 -4.29 16.06 18.88
CA MET A 61 -5.34 17.08 18.92
C MET A 61 -6.52 16.74 18.00
N MET A 62 -6.25 16.20 16.80
CA MET A 62 -7.29 15.79 15.85
C MET A 62 -8.04 14.53 16.27
N CYS A 63 -7.44 13.69 17.10
CA CYS A 63 -8.06 12.45 17.59
C CYS A 63 -9.12 12.75 18.67
N LYS A 64 -8.91 13.81 19.45
CA LYS A 64 -9.81 14.22 20.53
C LYS A 64 -11.18 14.59 19.98
N ASP A 65 -12.23 13.93 20.49
CA ASP A 65 -13.64 14.12 20.10
C ASP A 65 -13.96 13.86 18.61
N SER A 66 -13.07 13.16 17.88
CA SER A 66 -13.27 12.87 16.46
C SER A 66 -14.20 11.67 16.24
N LYS A 67 -15.20 11.85 15.38
CA LYS A 67 -16.16 10.78 14.99
C LYS A 67 -15.71 10.01 13.74
N LEU A 68 -14.53 10.28 13.21
CA LEU A 68 -14.04 9.63 12.00
C LEU A 68 -13.60 8.18 12.30
N PRO A 69 -13.89 7.22 11.40
CA PRO A 69 -13.58 5.81 11.61
C PRO A 69 -12.09 5.53 11.78
N CYS A 70 -11.20 6.34 11.19
CA CYS A 70 -9.75 6.21 11.34
C CYS A 70 -9.23 6.49 12.75
N PHE A 71 -9.97 7.23 13.58
CA PHE A 71 -9.61 7.56 14.96
C PHE A 71 -10.30 6.67 16.00
N GLN A 72 -11.02 5.62 15.57
CA GLN A 72 -11.73 4.70 16.49
C GLN A 72 -10.81 4.05 17.53
N ASN A 73 -9.53 3.90 17.23
CA ASN A 73 -8.54 3.33 18.14
C ASN A 73 -7.92 4.37 19.10
N GLY A 74 -8.38 5.62 19.08
CA GLY A 74 -7.97 6.66 20.02
C GLY A 74 -6.45 6.80 20.13
N ASP A 75 -5.98 6.84 21.38
CA ASP A 75 -4.57 6.98 21.76
C ASP A 75 -3.66 5.88 21.18
N LEU A 76 -4.17 4.66 20.94
CA LEU A 76 -3.40 3.59 20.30
C LEU A 76 -2.99 3.96 18.87
N THR A 77 -3.75 4.82 18.20
CA THR A 77 -3.43 5.32 16.87
C THR A 77 -2.20 6.20 16.88
N VAL A 78 -2.10 7.09 17.88
CA VAL A 78 -0.95 7.98 18.06
C VAL A 78 0.29 7.19 18.46
N ALA A 79 0.14 6.21 19.36
CA ALA A 79 1.22 5.31 19.75
C ALA A 79 1.79 4.52 18.56
N GLN A 80 0.91 3.96 17.71
CA GLN A 80 1.34 3.25 16.50
C GLN A 80 1.96 4.18 15.45
N LEU A 81 1.49 5.44 15.35
CA LEU A 81 2.12 6.43 14.48
C LEU A 81 3.54 6.80 14.99
N ARG A 82 3.70 6.92 16.31
CA ARG A 82 5.01 7.17 16.94
C ARG A 82 6.00 6.05 16.63
N ASP A 83 5.54 4.80 16.72
CA ASP A 83 6.36 3.63 16.40
C ASP A 83 6.85 3.66 14.94
N ARG A 84 6.05 4.15 13.98
CA ARG A 84 6.47 4.26 12.56
C ARG A 84 7.65 5.21 12.32
N PHE A 85 7.85 6.21 13.17
CA PHE A 85 9.01 7.10 13.04
C PHE A 85 10.32 6.47 13.55
N GLN A 86 10.22 5.34 14.26
CA GLN A 86 11.35 4.55 14.75
C GLN A 86 12.42 5.43 15.42
N LEU A 87 12.01 6.33 16.32
CA LEU A 87 12.86 7.37 16.92
C LEU A 87 14.04 6.82 17.73
N GLN A 88 14.00 5.55 18.12
CA GLN A 88 15.08 4.83 18.80
C GLN A 88 16.28 4.51 17.90
N LEU A 89 16.12 4.57 16.57
CA LEU A 89 17.20 4.26 15.63
C LEU A 89 18.09 5.49 15.38
N THR A 90 19.39 5.26 15.22
CA THR A 90 20.33 6.30 14.75
C THR A 90 20.06 6.68 13.29
N GLU A 91 20.56 7.82 12.83
CA GLU A 91 20.44 8.25 11.41
C GLU A 91 20.88 7.17 10.40
N PRO A 92 22.08 6.54 10.53
CA PRO A 92 22.50 5.50 9.58
C PRO A 92 21.60 4.26 9.62
N GLN A 93 21.11 3.87 10.80
CA GLN A 93 20.17 2.74 10.93
C GLN A 93 18.81 3.05 10.29
N ALA A 94 18.36 4.29 10.36
CA ALA A 94 17.12 4.72 9.71
C ALA A 94 17.25 4.72 8.18
N GLU A 95 18.41 5.09 7.63
CA GLU A 95 18.66 4.97 6.20
C GLU A 95 18.63 3.52 5.71
N GLU A 96 19.21 2.59 6.49
CA GLU A 96 19.17 1.16 6.19
C GLU A 96 17.75 0.60 6.26
N LEU A 97 16.95 1.05 7.23
CA LEU A 97 15.53 0.71 7.33
C LEU A 97 14.78 1.16 6.07
N VAL A 98 14.97 2.40 5.63
CA VAL A 98 14.31 2.93 4.41
C VAL A 98 14.72 2.13 3.18
N ASP A 99 15.99 1.77 3.03
CA ASP A 99 16.45 0.94 1.90
C ASP A 99 15.80 -0.46 1.94
N LYS A 100 15.68 -1.08 3.12
CA LYS A 100 14.95 -2.35 3.29
C LYS A 100 13.47 -2.22 2.94
N LEU A 101 12.81 -1.14 3.36
CA LEU A 101 11.41 -0.88 3.03
C LEU A 101 11.23 -0.71 1.52
N ILE A 102 12.12 0.03 0.85
CA ILE A 102 12.07 0.22 -0.61
C ILE A 102 12.23 -1.13 -1.31
N MET A 103 13.25 -1.91 -0.96
CA MET A 103 13.49 -3.22 -1.58
C MET A 103 12.33 -4.19 -1.33
N SER A 104 11.78 -4.21 -0.12
CA SER A 104 10.61 -5.03 0.22
C SER A 104 9.34 -4.61 -0.55
N SER A 105 9.17 -3.32 -0.84
CA SER A 105 8.07 -2.83 -1.66
C SER A 105 8.26 -3.19 -3.14
N CYS A 106 9.48 -3.07 -3.68
CA CYS A 106 9.81 -3.44 -5.06
C CYS A 106 9.63 -4.94 -5.33
N CYS A 107 9.98 -5.80 -4.38
CA CYS A 107 9.95 -7.24 -4.54
C CYS A 107 8.61 -7.89 -4.19
N ASN A 108 7.56 -7.11 -3.88
CA ASN A 108 6.30 -7.71 -3.47
C ASN A 108 5.50 -8.23 -4.69
N VAL A 109 5.77 -9.49 -5.05
CA VAL A 109 5.11 -10.31 -6.09
C VAL A 109 3.57 -10.29 -5.95
N PHE A 110 3.03 -10.01 -4.76
CA PHE A 110 1.60 -9.87 -4.51
C PHE A 110 0.94 -8.70 -5.26
N THR A 111 1.69 -7.65 -5.61
CA THR A 111 1.16 -6.52 -6.39
C THR A 111 0.77 -6.97 -7.80
N ARG A 112 1.51 -7.92 -8.40
CA ARG A 112 1.16 -8.50 -9.72
C ARG A 112 -0.13 -9.32 -9.67
N LEU A 113 -0.38 -10.05 -8.58
CA LEU A 113 -1.60 -10.83 -8.39
C LEU A 113 -2.82 -9.94 -8.16
N TYR A 114 -2.67 -8.83 -7.43
CA TYR A 114 -3.77 -7.88 -7.22
C TYR A 114 -4.10 -7.08 -8.47
N ASP A 115 -3.11 -6.62 -9.24
CA ASP A 115 -3.35 -5.95 -10.53
C ASP A 115 -4.03 -6.90 -11.51
N THR A 116 -3.67 -8.19 -11.48
CA THR A 116 -4.33 -9.22 -12.30
C THR A 116 -5.78 -9.44 -11.87
N PHE A 117 -6.06 -9.59 -10.56
CA PHE A 117 -7.43 -9.72 -10.06
C PHE A 117 -8.28 -8.44 -10.29
N GLN A 118 -7.68 -7.27 -10.14
CA GLN A 118 -8.31 -5.97 -10.38
C GLN A 118 -8.57 -5.74 -11.88
N TYR A 119 -7.67 -6.18 -12.75
CA TYR A 119 -7.88 -6.21 -14.19
C TYR A 119 -9.04 -7.14 -14.57
N TYR A 120 -9.07 -8.37 -14.02
CA TYR A 120 -10.15 -9.31 -14.31
C TYR A 120 -11.52 -8.86 -13.78
N SER A 121 -11.57 -8.25 -12.58
CA SER A 121 -12.81 -7.72 -12.01
C SER A 121 -13.33 -6.48 -12.75
N GLN A 122 -12.45 -5.58 -13.20
CA GLN A 122 -12.85 -4.44 -14.02
C GLN A 122 -13.20 -4.85 -15.46
N ALA A 123 -12.48 -5.80 -16.05
CA ALA A 123 -12.77 -6.33 -17.38
C ALA A 123 -14.12 -7.05 -17.43
N SER A 124 -14.47 -7.79 -16.36
CA SER A 124 -15.78 -8.45 -16.27
C SER A 124 -16.93 -7.45 -16.06
N ILE A 125 -16.70 -6.28 -15.48
CA ILE A 125 -17.67 -5.17 -15.51
C ILE A 125 -17.79 -4.57 -16.92
N TYR A 126 -16.67 -4.29 -17.59
CA TYR A 126 -16.67 -3.69 -18.94
C TYR A 126 -17.35 -4.58 -20.00
N ILE A 127 -17.16 -5.89 -19.93
CA ILE A 127 -17.81 -6.90 -20.81
C ILE A 127 -19.31 -6.98 -20.50
N LYS A 128 -19.72 -6.89 -19.22
CA LYS A 128 -21.13 -6.94 -18.83
C LYS A 128 -21.93 -5.71 -19.29
N TYR A 129 -21.28 -4.55 -19.44
CA TYR A 129 -21.91 -3.32 -19.95
C TYR A 129 -21.92 -3.18 -21.48
N ASN A 130 -21.19 -4.04 -22.23
CA ASN A 130 -21.06 -3.95 -23.69
C ASN A 130 -21.51 -5.19 -24.48
N LEU A 131 -21.93 -6.29 -23.83
CA LEU A 131 -22.48 -7.47 -24.53
C LEU A 131 -23.98 -7.63 -24.29
N GLY A 132 -24.71 -7.82 -25.39
CA GLY A 132 -26.14 -8.14 -25.40
C GLY A 132 -26.47 -9.45 -24.70
N ASP A 133 -27.69 -9.54 -24.18
CA ASP A 133 -28.20 -10.54 -23.21
C ASP A 133 -27.91 -12.02 -23.52
N THR A 134 -27.64 -12.37 -24.79
CA THR A 134 -27.43 -13.76 -25.22
C THR A 134 -26.07 -14.34 -24.78
N GLU A 135 -25.03 -13.51 -24.65
CA GLU A 135 -23.67 -13.94 -24.24
C GLU A 135 -23.48 -13.99 -22.71
N GLN A 136 -24.35 -13.31 -21.93
CA GLN A 136 -24.30 -13.33 -20.46
C GLN A 136 -24.58 -14.72 -19.86
N ARG A 137 -25.29 -15.59 -20.60
CA ARG A 137 -25.64 -16.95 -20.14
C ARG A 137 -24.44 -17.90 -20.18
N ASN A 138 -23.62 -17.82 -21.23
CA ASN A 138 -22.37 -18.59 -21.34
C ASN A 138 -21.33 -18.13 -20.32
N TYR A 139 -21.30 -16.84 -19.98
CA TYR A 139 -20.37 -16.31 -18.98
C TYR A 139 -20.71 -16.76 -17.54
N ARG A 140 -21.99 -16.93 -17.21
CA ARG A 140 -22.41 -17.53 -15.92
C ARG A 140 -21.97 -18.99 -15.80
N GLU A 141 -21.97 -19.75 -16.90
CA GLU A 141 -21.46 -21.13 -16.92
C GLU A 141 -19.93 -21.18 -16.79
N PHE A 142 -19.22 -20.24 -17.44
CA PHE A 142 -17.76 -20.12 -17.32
C PHE A 142 -17.32 -19.76 -15.89
N CYS A 143 -17.95 -18.78 -15.24
CA CYS A 143 -17.64 -18.43 -13.84
C CYS A 143 -17.99 -19.56 -12.85
N LYS A 144 -18.98 -20.42 -13.14
CA LYS A 144 -19.24 -21.62 -12.33
C LYS A 144 -18.11 -22.64 -12.47
N SER A 145 -17.54 -22.79 -13.66
CA SER A 145 -16.38 -23.67 -13.90
C SER A 145 -15.12 -23.22 -13.17
N THR A 146 -14.97 -21.92 -12.89
CA THR A 146 -13.80 -21.37 -12.17
C THR A 146 -13.97 -21.33 -10.65
N SER A 147 -15.06 -21.89 -10.11
CA SER A 147 -15.29 -22.00 -8.64
C SER A 147 -14.42 -23.05 -7.94
N LEU A 148 -13.48 -23.70 -8.64
CA LEU A 148 -12.57 -24.70 -8.08
C LEU A 148 -11.40 -24.12 -7.27
N PHE A 149 -11.31 -22.80 -7.11
CA PHE A 149 -10.44 -22.16 -6.12
C PHE A 149 -11.29 -21.54 -5.00
N SER A 150 -11.98 -22.39 -4.25
CA SER A 150 -12.52 -22.06 -2.94
C SER A 150 -12.18 -23.19 -1.97
N LEU A 151 -11.39 -22.82 -0.96
CA LEU A 151 -11.23 -23.49 0.32
C LEU A 151 -10.48 -24.84 0.32
N THR A 152 -9.18 -24.76 0.53
CA THR A 152 -8.52 -25.50 1.63
C THR A 152 -7.42 -24.63 2.22
#